data_AF-X1G763-F1
#
_entry.id   AF-X1G763-F1
#
_cell.length_a   1.000
_cell.length_b   1.000
_cell.length_c   1.000
_cell.angle_alpha   90.00
_cell.angle_beta   90.00
_cell.angle_gamma   90.00
#
_symmetry.space_group_name_H-M   'P 1'
#
loop_
_entity.id
_entity.type
_entity.pdbx_description
1 polymer ?
#
loop_
_entity_poly.entity_id
_entity_poly.type
_entity_poly.pdbx_seq_one_letter_code
_entity_poly.pdbx_strand_id
1 'polypeptide(L)'
;MSCHARSKAYNAHHVPQRIGGFISYEVNQLETQEVVFTLTREITHKQAYEEASNAIKNVSNVFDELLQEDERFWSSCPKLTEDWPDAWKHSWIYDFETTRMCVFPPTGVFQDSWPTWMISKPRVVLAENTLDMMRLHYADNRLAQKALLTVFKSARMPNIPCMFPNGNFDMVAQDNSVCGTSPAWCLPFHQIYLMYLRQLDKNWITQLYPYMASYLQWWLDNRIDEEGWAVYKCTWEAGEDCNPRLDPDETGDADITGIVRPVELQAAIAISAHILTIF
;
A
#
# COMPACT_ATOMS: atom_id res chain seq x y z
N MET A 1 24.60 6.54 4.51
CA MET A 1 23.75 6.52 3.30
C MET A 1 24.54 7.23 2.20
N SER A 2 24.96 6.53 1.15
CA SER A 2 25.73 7.13 0.05
C SER A 2 24.92 7.09 -1.24
N CYS A 3 24.76 8.26 -1.86
CA CYS A 3 24.12 8.45 -3.15
C CYS A 3 25.21 8.59 -4.23
N HIS A 4 25.08 7.82 -5.30
CA HIS A 4 26.02 7.81 -6.41
C HIS A 4 25.23 8.00 -7.70
N ALA A 5 25.64 8.95 -8.53
CA ALA A 5 25.21 8.98 -9.93
C ALA A 5 26.40 8.73 -10.85
N ARG A 6 26.11 8.02 -11.93
CA ARG A 6 27.08 7.70 -12.97
C ARG A 6 26.41 7.96 -14.31
N SER A 7 27.13 8.63 -15.19
CA SER A 7 26.70 8.89 -16.56
C SER A 7 27.39 7.93 -17.51
N LYS A 8 26.68 7.47 -18.53
CA LYS A 8 27.27 6.91 -19.74
C LYS A 8 26.88 7.82 -20.89
N ALA A 9 27.80 8.67 -21.31
CA ALA A 9 27.65 9.41 -22.55
C ALA A 9 28.26 8.55 -23.67
N TYR A 10 27.47 8.22 -24.69
CA TYR A 10 28.04 7.69 -25.92
C TYR A 10 28.83 8.86 -26.57
N ASN A 11 30.17 8.78 -26.49
CA ASN A 11 31.17 9.73 -27.04
C ASN A 11 31.66 10.92 -26.19
N ALA A 12 31.49 10.96 -24.86
CA ALA A 12 32.16 11.99 -24.04
C ALA A 12 33.27 11.40 -23.15
N HIS A 13 34.51 11.77 -23.44
CA HIS A 13 35.64 11.62 -22.51
C HIS A 13 35.48 12.64 -21.37
N HIS A 14 34.85 12.30 -20.23
CA HIS A 14 35.11 13.04 -18.98
C HIS A 14 34.80 12.25 -17.71
N VAL A 15 35.68 12.47 -16.72
CA VAL A 15 35.62 11.94 -15.35
C VAL A 15 34.79 12.92 -14.52
N PRO A 16 33.75 12.47 -13.77
CA PRO A 16 32.94 13.37 -12.96
C PRO A 16 33.78 14.04 -11.86
N GLN A 17 33.79 15.38 -11.81
CA GLN A 17 34.35 16.13 -10.68
C GLN A 17 33.29 16.26 -9.58
N ARG A 18 33.62 15.79 -8.37
CA ARG A 18 32.79 16.07 -7.18
C ARG A 18 33.09 17.48 -6.68
N ILE A 19 32.16 18.41 -6.89
CA ILE A 19 32.17 19.72 -6.24
C ILE A 19 30.88 19.82 -5.40
N GLY A 20 31.00 19.81 -4.08
CA GLY A 20 29.94 20.25 -3.17
C GLY A 20 28.61 19.45 -3.18
N GLY A 21 28.62 18.14 -3.39
CA GLY A 21 27.38 17.33 -3.40
C GLY A 21 26.54 17.46 -4.66
N PHE A 22 27.00 18.24 -5.65
CA PHE A 22 26.40 18.33 -6.97
C PHE A 22 27.14 17.41 -7.93
N ILE A 23 26.41 16.87 -8.89
CA ILE A 23 26.96 16.16 -10.03
C ILE A 23 26.65 17.03 -11.25
N SER A 24 27.68 17.68 -11.79
CA SER A 24 27.57 18.54 -12.96
C SER A 24 28.10 17.84 -14.21
N TYR A 25 27.44 18.07 -15.34
CA TYR A 25 27.85 17.59 -16.65
C TYR A 25 27.74 18.74 -17.65
N GLU A 26 28.77 18.90 -18.48
CA GLU A 26 28.79 19.87 -19.57
C GLU A 26 28.58 19.08 -20.88
N VAL A 27 27.54 19.45 -21.63
CA VAL A 27 27.18 18.80 -22.90
C VAL A 27 27.55 19.77 -24.03
N ASN A 28 28.48 19.36 -24.90
CA ASN A 28 28.86 20.15 -26.08
C ASN A 28 27.73 20.12 -27.12
N GLN A 29 27.19 21.28 -27.46
CA GLN A 29 25.89 21.51 -28.07
C GLN A 29 25.79 21.27 -29.60
N LEU A 30 26.54 20.32 -30.19
CA LEU A 30 26.53 20.13 -31.65
C LEU A 30 25.61 19.00 -32.15
N GLU A 31 25.21 18.06 -31.30
CA GLU A 31 24.31 16.93 -31.66
C GLU A 31 23.42 16.52 -30.48
N THR A 32 22.28 15.88 -30.75
CA THR A 32 21.42 15.27 -29.71
C THR A 32 22.17 14.13 -29.03
N GLN A 33 22.40 14.24 -27.72
CA GLN A 33 23.03 13.20 -26.90
C GLN A 33 22.07 12.65 -25.87
N GLU A 34 22.04 11.31 -25.73
CA GLU A 34 21.35 10.64 -24.64
C GLU A 34 22.31 10.47 -23.46
N VAL A 35 21.87 10.92 -22.28
CA VAL A 35 22.64 10.79 -21.03
C VAL A 35 21.78 10.06 -20.01
N VAL A 36 22.29 8.91 -19.56
CA VAL A 36 21.63 8.10 -18.53
C VAL A 36 22.22 8.43 -17.17
N PHE A 37 21.35 8.73 -16.19
CA PHE A 37 21.70 8.81 -14.78
C PHE A 37 21.08 7.65 -14.03
N THR A 38 21.87 6.95 -13.22
CA THR A 38 21.35 5.96 -12.28
C THR A 38 21.52 6.46 -10.86
N LEU A 39 20.48 6.29 -10.04
CA LEU A 39 20.50 6.59 -8.61
C LEU A 39 20.25 5.29 -7.84
N THR A 40 21.25 4.86 -7.08
CA THR A 40 21.18 3.60 -6.32
C THR A 40 21.43 3.84 -4.84
N ARG A 41 20.73 3.11 -3.98
CA ARG A 41 20.87 3.20 -2.52
C ARG A 41 21.21 1.83 -1.96
N GLU A 42 22.37 1.72 -1.32
CA GLU A 42 22.86 0.49 -0.71
C GLU A 42 23.53 0.73 0.65
N ILE A 43 23.79 -0.37 1.39
CA ILE A 43 24.43 -0.31 2.70
C ILE A 43 25.88 0.19 2.58
N THR A 44 26.61 -0.24 1.54
CA THR A 44 28.00 0.13 1.32
C THR A 44 28.23 0.81 -0.02
N HIS A 45 29.31 1.60 -0.12
CA HIS A 45 29.73 2.25 -1.36
C HIS A 45 30.02 1.23 -2.48
N LYS A 46 30.61 0.08 -2.14
CA LYS A 46 30.93 -0.97 -3.12
C LYS A 46 29.65 -1.54 -3.73
N GLN A 47 28.68 -1.90 -2.90
CA GLN A 47 27.37 -2.38 -3.34
C GLN A 47 26.65 -1.33 -4.19
N ALA A 48 26.61 -0.07 -3.74
CA ALA A 48 25.98 1.02 -4.51
C ALA A 48 26.61 1.17 -5.90
N TYR A 49 27.94 1.07 -5.99
CA TYR A 49 28.65 1.17 -7.26
C TYR A 49 28.42 -0.04 -8.18
N GLU A 50 28.40 -1.25 -7.62
CA GLU A 50 28.10 -2.47 -8.36
C GLU A 50 26.66 -2.43 -8.91
N GLU A 51 25.70 -2.01 -8.08
CA GLU A 51 24.30 -1.86 -8.47
C GLU A 51 24.12 -0.78 -9.55
N ALA A 52 24.72 0.40 -9.38
CA ALA A 52 24.68 1.46 -10.39
C ALA A 52 25.28 1.00 -11.73
N SER A 53 26.34 0.20 -11.68
CA SER A 53 26.98 -0.37 -12.88
C SER A 53 26.10 -1.40 -13.57
N ASN A 54 25.35 -2.20 -12.81
CA ASN A 54 24.38 -3.16 -13.36
C ASN A 54 23.17 -2.43 -13.95
N ALA A 55 22.62 -1.45 -13.24
CA ALA A 55 21.52 -0.62 -13.72
C ALA A 55 21.84 0.06 -15.06
N ILE A 56 23.04 0.63 -15.23
CA ILE A 56 23.46 1.25 -16.50
C ILE A 56 23.51 0.23 -17.65
N LYS A 57 23.92 -1.02 -17.39
CA LYS A 57 23.98 -2.05 -18.43
C LYS A 57 22.59 -2.47 -18.92
N ASN A 58 21.59 -2.37 -18.05
CA ASN A 58 20.24 -2.83 -18.29
C ASN A 58 19.24 -1.69 -18.54
N VAL A 59 19.69 -0.42 -18.54
CA VAL A 59 18.80 0.75 -18.56
C VAL A 59 17.83 0.74 -19.72
N SER A 60 18.27 0.45 -20.94
CA SER A 60 17.40 0.45 -22.12
C SER A 60 16.29 -0.58 -21.97
N ASN A 61 16.63 -1.79 -21.54
CA ASN A 61 15.64 -2.86 -21.34
C ASN A 61 14.63 -2.49 -20.24
N VAL A 62 15.13 -2.00 -19.09
CA VAL A 62 14.26 -1.61 -17.96
C VAL A 62 13.37 -0.42 -18.36
N PHE A 63 13.90 0.54 -19.10
CA PHE A 63 13.13 1.70 -19.58
C PHE A 63 12.03 1.27 -20.54
N ASP A 64 12.34 0.41 -21.52
CA ASP A 64 11.35 -0.12 -22.46
C ASP A 64 10.28 -0.96 -21.73
N GLU A 65 10.67 -1.76 -20.73
CA GLU A 65 9.74 -2.54 -19.91
C GLU A 65 8.78 -1.65 -19.11
N LEU A 66 9.29 -0.57 -18.50
CA LEU A 66 8.49 0.41 -17.76
C LEU A 66 7.53 1.18 -18.68
N LEU A 67 7.99 1.61 -19.86
CA LEU A 67 7.11 2.26 -20.85
C LEU A 67 5.97 1.33 -21.29
N GLN A 68 6.28 0.06 -21.57
CA GLN A 68 5.26 -0.92 -21.93
C GLN A 68 4.32 -1.22 -20.76
N GLU A 69 4.81 -1.19 -19.51
CA GLU A 69 3.96 -1.33 -18.33
C GLU A 69 2.99 -0.16 -18.20
N ASP A 70 3.48 1.07 -18.34
CA ASP A 70 2.65 2.29 -18.32
C ASP A 70 1.61 2.28 -19.45
N GLU A 71 2.01 1.91 -20.67
CA GLU A 71 1.10 1.79 -21.80
C GLU A 71 0.01 0.74 -21.52
N ARG A 72 0.39 -0.44 -21.01
CA ARG A 72 -0.58 -1.48 -20.63
C ARG A 72 -1.55 -0.96 -19.58
N PHE A 73 -1.07 -0.34 -18.51
CA PHE A 73 -1.90 0.21 -17.45
C PHE A 73 -2.87 1.27 -17.99
N TRP A 74 -2.36 2.26 -18.73
CA TRP A 74 -3.18 3.37 -19.23
C TRP A 74 -4.10 3.00 -20.40
N SER A 75 -3.89 1.84 -21.03
CA SER A 75 -4.80 1.29 -22.04
C SER A 75 -6.09 0.73 -21.44
N SER A 76 -6.04 0.21 -20.20
CA SER A 76 -7.20 -0.36 -19.48
C SER A 76 -7.75 0.56 -18.40
N CYS A 77 -6.97 1.52 -17.92
CA CYS A 77 -7.38 2.44 -16.86
C CYS A 77 -8.56 3.32 -17.29
N PRO A 78 -9.65 3.41 -16.49
CA PRO A 78 -10.75 4.30 -16.79
C PRO A 78 -10.31 5.76 -16.76
N LYS A 79 -10.84 6.57 -17.68
CA LYS A 79 -10.54 8.01 -17.78
C LYS A 79 -11.83 8.80 -17.77
N LEU A 80 -11.82 9.94 -17.07
CA LEU A 80 -12.89 10.93 -17.19
C LEU A 80 -12.74 11.68 -18.52
N THR A 81 -13.73 11.60 -19.39
CA THR A 81 -13.74 12.25 -20.72
C THR A 81 -14.94 13.21 -20.86
N GLU A 82 -14.98 14.02 -21.92
CA GLU A 82 -16.06 14.98 -22.18
C GLU A 82 -16.14 16.12 -21.14
N ASP A 83 -17.35 16.44 -20.67
CA ASP A 83 -17.72 17.66 -19.96
C ASP A 83 -17.27 17.72 -18.48
N TRP A 84 -16.41 16.81 -18.04
CA TRP A 84 -15.81 16.91 -16.70
C TRP A 84 -14.85 18.11 -16.61
N PRO A 85 -14.82 18.83 -15.48
CA PRO A 85 -13.79 19.85 -15.25
C PRO A 85 -12.38 19.27 -15.38
N ASP A 86 -11.45 20.01 -16.01
CA ASP A 86 -10.08 19.53 -16.23
C ASP A 86 -9.38 19.17 -14.93
N ALA A 87 -9.63 19.93 -13.85
CA ALA A 87 -9.12 19.61 -12.53
C ALA A 87 -9.54 18.20 -12.06
N TRP A 88 -10.77 17.77 -12.37
CA TRP A 88 -11.25 16.44 -11.98
C TRP A 88 -10.62 15.35 -12.83
N LYS A 89 -10.45 15.59 -14.14
CA LYS A 89 -9.73 14.68 -15.04
C LYS A 89 -8.29 14.48 -14.56
N HIS A 90 -7.61 15.54 -14.16
CA HIS A 90 -6.25 15.46 -13.62
C HIS A 90 -6.20 14.77 -12.25
N SER A 91 -7.11 15.12 -11.32
CA SER A 91 -7.19 14.45 -10.01
C SER A 91 -7.40 12.95 -10.15
N TRP A 92 -8.25 12.52 -11.09
CA TRP A 92 -8.47 11.11 -11.38
C TRP A 92 -7.19 10.38 -11.81
N ILE A 93 -6.38 11.02 -12.67
CA ILE A 93 -5.07 10.48 -13.08
C ILE A 93 -4.13 10.41 -11.87
N TYR A 94 -4.06 11.47 -11.07
CA TYR A 94 -3.19 11.53 -9.90
C TYR A 94 -3.57 10.50 -8.84
N ASP A 95 -4.86 10.21 -8.66
CA ASP A 95 -5.34 9.18 -7.76
C ASP A 95 -4.81 7.79 -8.16
N PHE A 96 -4.83 7.46 -9.46
CA PHE A 96 -4.28 6.20 -9.94
C PHE A 96 -2.75 6.14 -9.85
N GLU A 97 -2.04 7.21 -10.22
CA GLU A 97 -0.57 7.25 -10.07
C GLU A 97 -0.15 7.14 -8.60
N THR A 98 -0.87 7.81 -7.69
CA THR A 98 -0.63 7.70 -6.24
C THR A 98 -0.87 6.28 -5.76
N THR A 99 -1.97 5.64 -6.18
CA THR A 99 -2.25 4.25 -5.83
C THR A 99 -1.17 3.31 -6.36
N ARG A 100 -0.68 3.48 -7.60
CA ARG A 100 0.42 2.67 -8.15
C ARG A 100 1.71 2.85 -7.35
N MET A 101 2.04 4.09 -6.98
CA MET A 101 3.21 4.38 -6.13
C MET A 101 3.08 3.78 -4.72
N CYS A 102 1.86 3.53 -4.25
CA CYS A 102 1.57 2.83 -3.00
C CYS A 102 1.50 1.31 -3.14
N VAL A 103 1.78 0.70 -4.29
CA VAL A 103 1.97 -0.75 -4.44
C VAL A 103 3.47 -1.05 -4.48
N PHE A 104 3.99 -1.58 -3.38
CA PHE A 104 5.41 -1.82 -3.23
C PHE A 104 5.79 -3.21 -3.77
N PRO A 105 7.04 -3.37 -4.26
CA PRO A 105 7.60 -4.68 -4.55
C PRO A 105 7.77 -5.51 -3.27
N PRO A 106 8.03 -6.83 -3.39
CA PRO A 106 8.25 -7.71 -2.24
C PRO A 106 9.32 -7.12 -1.32
N THR A 107 9.01 -7.00 -0.02
CA THR A 107 9.93 -6.43 0.98
C THR A 107 9.66 -7.03 2.35
N GLY A 108 10.72 -7.55 2.99
CA GLY A 108 10.64 -8.04 4.37
C GLY A 108 9.67 -9.21 4.52
N VAL A 109 8.64 -9.06 5.35
CA VAL A 109 7.60 -10.09 5.57
C VAL A 109 6.63 -10.25 4.40
N PHE A 110 6.58 -9.29 3.48
CA PHE A 110 5.75 -9.33 2.28
C PHE A 110 6.51 -10.01 1.14
N GLN A 111 6.13 -11.25 0.83
CA GLN A 111 6.82 -12.08 -0.17
C GLN A 111 6.42 -11.78 -1.62
N ASP A 112 5.45 -10.91 -1.82
CA ASP A 112 4.99 -10.48 -3.13
C ASP A 112 4.65 -8.97 -3.11
N SER A 113 4.17 -8.41 -4.23
CA SER A 113 3.65 -7.04 -4.27
C SER A 113 2.60 -6.83 -3.18
N TRP A 114 2.58 -5.66 -2.56
CA TRP A 114 1.69 -5.35 -1.44
C TRP A 114 1.36 -3.85 -1.39
N PRO A 115 0.14 -3.47 -1.00
CA PRO A 115 -0.25 -2.08 -0.85
C PRO A 115 0.25 -1.51 0.48
N THR A 116 0.70 -0.26 0.47
CA THR A 116 1.01 0.54 1.66
C THR A 116 0.04 1.70 1.79
N TRP A 117 -0.24 2.14 3.02
CA TRP A 117 -0.98 3.38 3.22
C TRP A 117 -0.19 4.62 2.74
N MET A 118 1.12 4.67 3.02
CA MET A 118 1.96 5.82 2.68
C MET A 118 3.32 5.41 2.17
N ILE A 119 3.87 6.19 1.23
CA ILE A 119 5.19 5.94 0.63
C ILE A 119 6.31 6.23 1.64
N SER A 120 6.17 7.29 2.43
CA SER A 120 7.20 7.76 3.38
C SER A 120 7.33 6.88 4.63
N LYS A 121 6.25 6.21 5.03
CA LYS A 121 6.19 5.31 6.20
C LYS A 121 5.44 4.03 5.80
N PRO A 122 6.06 3.15 4.99
CA PRO A 122 5.35 2.08 4.34
C PRO A 122 4.92 1.00 5.33
N ARG A 123 3.62 0.72 5.35
CA ARG A 123 2.98 -0.25 6.25
C ARG A 123 1.60 -0.64 5.74
N VAL A 124 1.17 -1.82 6.15
CA VAL A 124 -0.20 -2.30 5.95
C VAL A 124 -1.14 -1.53 6.87
N VAL A 125 -2.27 -1.12 6.31
CA VAL A 125 -3.49 -0.72 7.02
C VAL A 125 -4.63 -1.25 6.17
N LEU A 126 -5.35 -2.26 6.65
CA LEU A 126 -6.26 -3.04 5.81
C LEU A 126 -7.40 -2.18 5.22
N ALA A 127 -7.84 -1.15 5.94
CA ALA A 127 -8.87 -0.21 5.51
C ALA A 127 -8.47 0.48 4.20
N GLU A 128 -7.37 1.23 4.24
CA GLU A 128 -6.83 1.97 3.09
C GLU A 128 -6.34 1.02 2.02
N ASN A 129 -5.69 -0.08 2.40
CA ASN A 129 -5.23 -1.08 1.45
C ASN A 129 -6.38 -1.66 0.62
N THR A 130 -7.51 -2.01 1.24
CA THR A 130 -8.67 -2.50 0.49
C THR A 130 -9.34 -1.43 -0.35
N LEU A 131 -9.41 -0.18 0.15
CA LEU A 131 -9.96 0.95 -0.61
C LEU A 131 -9.10 1.28 -1.86
N ASP A 132 -7.79 1.36 -1.68
CA ASP A 132 -6.84 1.64 -2.76
C ASP A 132 -6.77 0.49 -3.76
N MET A 133 -6.79 -0.76 -3.29
CA MET A 133 -6.82 -1.91 -4.21
C MET A 133 -8.15 -2.03 -4.94
N MET A 134 -9.28 -1.66 -4.33
CA MET A 134 -10.55 -1.55 -5.05
C MET A 134 -10.46 -0.50 -6.16
N ARG A 135 -9.85 0.67 -5.91
CA ARG A 135 -9.58 1.67 -6.95
C ARG A 135 -8.69 1.11 -8.05
N LEU A 136 -7.52 0.56 -7.69
CA LEU A 136 -6.58 -0.03 -8.64
C LEU A 136 -7.22 -1.12 -9.48
N HIS A 137 -8.15 -1.90 -8.91
CA HIS A 137 -8.85 -2.98 -9.58
C HIS A 137 -9.70 -2.52 -10.78
N TYR A 138 -9.99 -1.22 -10.92
CA TYR A 138 -10.57 -0.68 -12.15
C TYR A 138 -9.58 -0.63 -13.32
N ALA A 139 -8.28 -0.51 -13.05
CA ALA A 139 -7.23 -0.37 -14.05
C ALA A 139 -6.39 -1.64 -14.21
N ASP A 140 -6.02 -2.29 -13.10
CA ASP A 140 -5.26 -3.54 -13.05
C ASP A 140 -5.85 -4.47 -11.96
N ASN A 141 -6.75 -5.34 -12.40
CA ASN A 141 -7.44 -6.27 -11.52
C ASN A 141 -6.51 -7.32 -10.89
N ARG A 142 -5.54 -7.83 -11.66
CA ARG A 142 -4.62 -8.89 -11.23
C ARG A 142 -3.68 -8.38 -10.17
N LEU A 143 -3.07 -7.21 -10.39
CA LEU A 143 -2.17 -6.61 -9.42
C LEU A 143 -2.91 -6.29 -8.12
N ALA A 144 -4.10 -5.69 -8.20
CA ALA A 144 -4.90 -5.36 -7.02
C ALA A 144 -5.27 -6.58 -6.17
N GLN A 145 -5.79 -7.65 -6.80
CA GLN A 145 -6.15 -8.89 -6.12
C GLN A 145 -4.94 -9.58 -5.50
N LYS A 146 -3.84 -9.64 -6.25
CA LYS A 146 -2.57 -10.22 -5.81
C LYS A 146 -2.00 -9.47 -4.61
N ALA A 147 -1.93 -8.15 -4.71
CA ALA A 147 -1.38 -7.29 -3.67
C ALA A 147 -2.19 -7.38 -2.37
N LEU A 148 -3.52 -7.39 -2.47
CA LEU A 148 -4.38 -7.57 -1.30
C LEU A 148 -4.24 -8.96 -0.68
N LEU A 149 -4.14 -10.02 -1.50
CA LEU A 149 -3.90 -11.38 -0.99
C LEU A 149 -2.58 -11.50 -0.23
N THR A 150 -1.53 -10.77 -0.64
CA THR A 150 -0.26 -10.68 0.09
C THR A 150 -0.47 -10.15 1.50
N VAL A 151 -1.30 -9.13 1.69
CA VAL A 151 -1.61 -8.56 3.03
C VAL A 151 -2.13 -9.65 3.96
N PHE A 152 -3.15 -10.40 3.52
CA PHE A 152 -3.75 -11.47 4.33
C PHE A 152 -2.77 -12.63 4.58
N LYS A 153 -1.98 -13.03 3.59
CA LYS A 153 -0.98 -14.10 3.73
C LYS A 153 0.17 -13.73 4.67
N SER A 154 0.58 -12.46 4.69
CA SER A 154 1.71 -11.97 5.48
C SER A 154 1.32 -11.51 6.88
N ALA A 155 0.03 -11.36 7.18
CA ALA A 155 -0.43 -10.92 8.49
C ALA A 155 0.02 -11.86 9.62
N ARG A 156 0.53 -11.27 10.69
CA ARG A 156 1.03 -12.01 11.86
C ARG A 156 -0.07 -12.45 12.81
N MET A 157 -1.25 -11.87 12.69
CA MET A 157 -2.42 -12.16 13.51
C MET A 157 -3.70 -12.08 12.66
N PRO A 158 -4.78 -12.80 13.02
CA PRO A 158 -6.00 -12.82 12.23
C PRO A 158 -6.68 -11.46 12.08
N ASN A 159 -6.52 -10.54 13.03
CA ASN A 159 -7.07 -9.18 12.95
C ASN A 159 -6.37 -8.26 11.93
N ILE A 160 -5.37 -8.78 11.19
CA ILE A 160 -4.58 -8.05 10.20
C ILE A 160 -4.04 -6.74 10.80
N PRO A 161 -3.06 -6.83 11.72
CA PRO A 161 -2.53 -5.68 12.42
C PRO A 161 -1.83 -4.71 11.45
N CYS A 162 -1.84 -3.42 11.78
CA CYS A 162 -1.03 -2.45 11.06
C CYS A 162 0.45 -2.80 11.26
N MET A 163 1.14 -3.16 10.17
CA MET A 163 2.47 -3.75 10.26
C MET A 163 3.44 -3.20 9.21
N PHE A 164 4.67 -2.98 9.64
CA PHE A 164 5.79 -2.60 8.79
C PHE A 164 6.38 -3.82 8.05
N PRO A 165 7.19 -3.60 7.00
CA PRO A 165 7.90 -4.67 6.30
C PRO A 165 8.80 -5.53 7.19
N ASN A 166 9.31 -5.00 8.30
CA ASN A 166 10.10 -5.78 9.26
C ASN A 166 9.23 -6.67 10.19
N GLY A 167 7.90 -6.59 10.09
CA GLY A 167 6.95 -7.35 10.90
C GLY A 167 6.57 -6.70 12.22
N ASN A 168 7.13 -5.54 12.57
CA ASN A 168 6.74 -4.81 13.78
C ASN A 168 5.34 -4.20 13.59
N PHE A 169 4.60 -4.13 14.69
CA PHE A 169 3.28 -3.49 14.73
C PHE A 169 3.41 -1.98 14.88
N ASP A 170 2.55 -1.24 14.18
CA ASP A 170 2.40 0.22 14.29
C ASP A 170 1.31 0.58 15.29
N MET A 171 0.16 -0.11 15.23
CA MET A 171 -1.01 0.16 16.06
C MET A 171 -1.04 -0.77 17.27
N VAL A 172 -0.70 -0.24 18.43
CA VAL A 172 -0.64 -0.96 19.71
C VAL A 172 -1.32 -0.10 20.77
N ALA A 173 -2.30 -0.64 21.48
CA ALA A 173 -2.99 0.07 22.55
C ALA A 173 -2.11 0.21 23.80
N GLN A 174 -2.51 1.07 24.74
CA GLN A 174 -1.78 1.39 25.96
C GLN A 174 -1.43 0.16 26.82
N ASP A 175 -2.26 -0.89 26.78
CA ASP A 175 -2.02 -2.15 27.50
C ASP A 175 -1.14 -3.16 26.73
N ASN A 176 -0.53 -2.72 25.63
CA ASN A 176 0.23 -3.51 24.66
C ASN A 176 -0.60 -4.47 23.80
N SER A 177 -1.93 -4.33 23.79
CA SER A 177 -2.78 -5.08 22.85
C SER A 177 -2.48 -4.66 21.42
N VAL A 178 -2.11 -5.63 20.59
CA VAL A 178 -1.94 -5.42 19.16
C VAL A 178 -3.30 -5.17 18.53
N CYS A 179 -3.45 -4.03 17.88
CA CYS A 179 -4.68 -3.61 17.23
C CYS A 179 -4.57 -3.81 15.72
N GLY A 180 -5.71 -4.13 15.11
CA GLY A 180 -5.83 -4.32 13.67
C GLY A 180 -6.88 -3.38 13.11
N THR A 181 -6.92 -3.24 11.79
CA THR A 181 -7.98 -2.41 11.20
C THR A 181 -9.34 -3.04 11.51
N SER A 182 -10.27 -2.24 12.02
CA SER A 182 -11.63 -2.69 12.27
C SER A 182 -12.41 -3.08 11.01
N PRO A 183 -13.45 -3.92 11.14
CA PRO A 183 -14.31 -4.27 10.01
C PRO A 183 -15.09 -3.06 9.48
N ALA A 184 -15.19 -2.01 10.29
CA ALA A 184 -16.00 -0.84 10.03
C ALA A 184 -15.21 0.28 9.35
N TRP A 185 -13.92 0.39 9.64
CA TRP A 185 -13.02 1.34 8.98
C TRP A 185 -12.84 0.99 7.50
N CYS A 186 -13.40 1.83 6.62
CA CYS A 186 -13.43 1.67 5.16
C CYS A 186 -14.09 0.39 4.62
N LEU A 187 -14.72 -0.41 5.49
CA LEU A 187 -15.50 -1.61 5.15
C LEU A 187 -14.72 -2.62 4.27
N PRO A 188 -13.58 -3.17 4.73
CA PRO A 188 -12.69 -3.99 3.91
C PRO A 188 -13.38 -5.18 3.22
N PHE A 189 -14.32 -5.84 3.91
CA PHE A 189 -15.08 -6.96 3.35
C PHE A 189 -15.97 -6.51 2.18
N HIS A 190 -16.56 -5.31 2.30
CA HIS A 190 -17.36 -4.74 1.23
C HIS A 190 -16.50 -4.39 0.01
N GLN A 191 -15.31 -3.82 0.21
CA GLN A 191 -14.39 -3.53 -0.90
C GLN A 191 -13.99 -4.82 -1.63
N ILE A 192 -13.66 -5.89 -0.88
CA ILE A 192 -13.35 -7.22 -1.44
C ILE A 192 -14.55 -7.79 -2.19
N TYR A 193 -15.75 -7.66 -1.65
CA TYR A 193 -16.98 -8.08 -2.32
C TYR A 193 -17.20 -7.34 -3.65
N LEU A 194 -16.99 -6.02 -3.69
CA LEU A 194 -17.06 -5.25 -4.92
C LEU A 194 -16.01 -5.68 -5.95
N MET A 195 -14.78 -5.97 -5.51
CA MET A 195 -13.74 -6.55 -6.39
C MET A 195 -14.18 -7.90 -6.95
N TYR A 196 -14.74 -8.79 -6.11
CA TYR A 196 -15.29 -10.07 -6.56
C TYR A 196 -16.40 -9.89 -7.57
N LEU A 197 -17.40 -9.05 -7.32
CA LEU A 197 -18.53 -8.86 -8.24
C LEU A 197 -18.11 -8.39 -9.65
N ARG A 198 -16.98 -7.68 -9.76
CA ARG A 198 -16.47 -7.19 -11.04
C ARG A 198 -15.81 -8.26 -11.91
N GLN A 199 -15.28 -9.34 -11.32
CA GLN A 199 -14.50 -10.35 -12.05
C GLN A 199 -15.02 -11.79 -11.85
N LEU A 200 -15.80 -12.01 -10.80
CA LEU A 200 -16.28 -13.31 -10.33
C LEU A 200 -15.14 -14.33 -10.19
N ASP A 201 -13.95 -13.87 -9.80
CA ASP A 201 -12.76 -14.72 -9.65
C ASP A 201 -12.87 -15.58 -8.38
N LYS A 202 -13.38 -16.79 -8.57
CA LYS A 202 -13.52 -17.79 -7.51
C LYS A 202 -12.18 -18.31 -7.00
N ASN A 203 -11.13 -18.32 -7.81
CA ASN A 203 -9.82 -18.82 -7.40
C ASN A 203 -9.16 -17.86 -6.42
N TRP A 204 -9.30 -16.55 -6.67
CA TRP A 204 -8.85 -15.53 -5.75
C TRP A 204 -9.61 -15.59 -4.42
N ILE A 205 -10.95 -15.63 -4.47
CA ILE A 205 -11.77 -15.74 -3.26
C ILE A 205 -11.50 -17.03 -2.48
N THR A 206 -11.32 -18.17 -3.15
CA THR A 206 -10.97 -19.44 -2.47
C THR A 206 -9.68 -19.32 -1.65
N GLN A 207 -8.69 -18.57 -2.14
CA GLN A 207 -7.45 -18.32 -1.40
C GLN A 207 -7.63 -17.32 -0.26
N LEU A 208 -8.50 -16.33 -0.42
CA LEU A 208 -8.69 -15.24 0.53
C LEU A 208 -9.63 -15.64 1.68
N TYR A 209 -10.65 -16.45 1.39
CA TYR A 209 -11.74 -16.81 2.29
C TYR A 209 -11.28 -17.31 3.68
N PRO A 210 -10.30 -18.24 3.80
CA PRO A 210 -9.89 -18.74 5.11
C PRO A 210 -9.36 -17.62 6.03
N TYR A 211 -8.65 -16.65 5.45
CA TYR A 211 -8.12 -15.51 6.20
C TYR A 211 -9.23 -14.55 6.63
N MET A 212 -10.20 -14.28 5.74
CA MET A 212 -11.35 -13.43 6.07
C MET A 212 -12.24 -14.07 7.15
N ALA A 213 -12.50 -15.37 7.08
CA ALA A 213 -13.22 -16.10 8.12
C ALA A 213 -12.47 -16.04 9.46
N SER A 214 -11.14 -16.23 9.44
CA SER A 214 -10.31 -16.15 10.64
C SER A 214 -10.27 -14.75 11.24
N TYR A 215 -10.24 -13.71 10.41
CA TYR A 215 -10.36 -12.32 10.83
C TYR A 215 -11.66 -12.07 11.57
N LEU A 216 -12.79 -12.46 10.97
CA LEU A 216 -14.10 -12.21 11.57
C LEU A 216 -14.27 -12.99 12.89
N GLN A 217 -13.84 -14.25 12.91
CA GLN A 217 -13.86 -15.06 14.13
C GLN A 217 -13.03 -14.42 15.24
N TRP A 218 -11.84 -13.91 14.91
CA TRP A 218 -10.99 -13.23 15.90
C TRP A 218 -11.69 -12.02 16.50
N TRP A 219 -12.39 -11.20 15.71
CA TRP A 219 -13.15 -10.06 16.23
C TRP A 219 -14.25 -10.50 17.19
N LEU A 220 -14.98 -11.56 16.86
CA LEU A 220 -16.01 -12.14 17.73
C LEU A 220 -15.44 -12.78 19.01
N ASP A 221 -14.17 -13.20 19.00
CA ASP A 221 -13.53 -13.82 20.16
C ASP A 221 -12.80 -12.81 21.06
N ASN A 222 -12.27 -11.72 20.49
CA ASN A 222 -11.29 -10.84 21.16
C ASN A 222 -11.73 -9.38 21.27
N ARG A 223 -12.81 -8.99 20.60
CA ARG A 223 -13.33 -7.61 20.56
C ARG A 223 -14.81 -7.57 20.89
N ILE A 224 -15.16 -8.29 21.94
CA ILE A 224 -16.50 -8.37 22.49
C ILE A 224 -16.44 -8.05 24.00
N ASP A 225 -17.40 -7.29 24.51
CA ASP A 225 -17.52 -7.02 25.95
C ASP A 225 -18.29 -8.13 26.71
N GLU A 226 -18.42 -7.98 28.03
CA GLU A 226 -19.07 -8.96 28.89
C GLU A 226 -20.55 -9.24 28.55
N GLU A 227 -21.20 -8.32 27.84
CA GLU A 227 -22.60 -8.45 27.40
C GLU A 227 -22.73 -8.97 25.96
N GLY A 228 -21.62 -9.25 25.28
CA GLY A 228 -21.63 -9.78 23.93
C GLY A 228 -21.60 -8.72 22.82
N TRP A 229 -21.36 -7.44 23.14
CA TRP A 229 -21.29 -6.38 22.14
C TRP A 229 -19.89 -6.24 21.56
N ALA A 230 -19.79 -6.05 20.24
CA ALA A 230 -18.50 -5.73 19.65
C ALA A 230 -18.00 -4.34 20.05
N VAL A 231 -16.70 -4.23 20.34
CA VAL A 231 -16.08 -3.01 20.87
C VAL A 231 -14.70 -2.76 20.24
N TYR A 232 -14.26 -1.51 20.28
CA TYR A 232 -12.89 -1.13 19.94
C TYR A 232 -12.01 -1.14 21.17
N LYS A 233 -10.71 -1.44 20.95
CA LYS A 233 -9.68 -1.35 21.99
C LYS A 233 -9.18 0.07 22.18
N CYS A 234 -8.91 0.80 21.10
CA CYS A 234 -8.42 2.18 21.14
C CYS A 234 -8.97 3.00 19.96
N THR A 235 -8.72 4.31 19.95
CA THR A 235 -9.24 5.20 18.88
C THR A 235 -8.56 4.95 17.53
N TRP A 236 -7.28 4.55 17.53
CA TRP A 236 -6.62 4.09 16.30
C TRP A 236 -7.32 2.87 15.70
N GLU A 237 -7.77 1.92 16.53
CA GLU A 237 -8.48 0.73 16.04
C GLU A 237 -9.86 1.08 15.45
N ALA A 238 -10.49 2.12 16.00
CA ALA A 238 -11.76 2.65 15.51
C ALA A 238 -11.62 3.45 14.20
N GLY A 239 -10.41 3.87 13.82
CA GLY A 239 -10.21 4.83 12.74
C GLY A 239 -10.64 6.26 13.11
N GLU A 240 -10.79 6.55 14.40
CA GLU A 240 -11.10 7.88 14.95
C GLU A 240 -9.87 8.47 15.64
N ASP A 241 -8.73 8.43 14.94
CA ASP A 241 -7.42 8.79 15.46
C ASP A 241 -7.45 10.03 16.37
N CYS A 242 -7.06 9.83 17.62
CA CYS A 242 -6.90 10.90 18.61
C CYS A 242 -8.20 11.66 18.92
N ASN A 243 -9.38 11.05 18.79
CA ASN A 243 -10.65 11.72 19.08
C ASN A 243 -10.76 12.11 20.58
N PRO A 244 -10.79 13.41 20.93
CA PRO A 244 -10.78 13.87 22.32
C PRO A 244 -12.03 13.49 23.12
N ARG A 245 -13.10 13.05 22.45
CA ARG A 245 -14.30 12.54 23.11
C ARG A 245 -14.08 11.18 23.75
N LEU A 246 -13.28 10.33 23.12
CA LEU A 246 -13.01 8.95 23.54
C LEU A 246 -11.66 8.83 24.23
N ASP A 247 -10.71 9.66 23.82
CA ASP A 247 -9.35 9.74 24.33
C ASP A 247 -8.99 11.22 24.58
N PRO A 248 -9.31 11.77 25.77
CA PRO A 248 -9.12 13.19 26.08
C PRO A 248 -7.66 13.68 26.01
N ASP A 249 -6.69 12.77 26.11
CA ASP A 249 -5.26 13.09 26.02
C ASP A 249 -4.74 12.99 24.57
N GLU A 250 -5.61 12.62 23.62
CA GLU A 250 -5.34 12.55 22.18
C GLU A 250 -4.11 11.66 21.84
N THR A 251 -3.85 10.64 22.65
CA THR A 251 -2.69 9.74 22.46
C THR A 251 -2.91 8.73 21.34
N GLY A 252 -4.17 8.39 21.08
CA GLY A 252 -4.66 7.44 20.10
C GLY A 252 -4.74 6.00 20.60
N ASP A 253 -3.85 5.64 21.53
CA ASP A 253 -3.68 4.29 22.07
C ASP A 253 -4.47 4.02 23.37
N ALA A 254 -5.15 5.03 23.93
CA ALA A 254 -5.92 4.89 25.16
C ALA A 254 -6.95 3.76 25.07
N ASP A 255 -7.11 3.00 26.15
CA ASP A 255 -8.11 1.92 26.21
C ASP A 255 -9.52 2.51 26.29
N ILE A 256 -10.30 2.30 25.24
CA ILE A 256 -11.69 2.76 25.14
C ILE A 256 -12.71 1.64 25.33
N THR A 257 -12.25 0.45 25.74
CA THR A 257 -13.11 -0.70 26.02
C THR A 257 -14.10 -0.33 27.13
N GLY A 258 -15.39 -0.51 26.86
CA GLY A 258 -16.46 -0.20 27.83
C GLY A 258 -16.89 1.28 27.87
N ILE A 259 -16.26 2.17 27.08
CA ILE A 259 -16.70 3.56 26.95
C ILE A 259 -17.86 3.67 25.94
N VAL A 260 -17.75 2.95 24.82
CA VAL A 260 -18.73 2.98 23.73
C VAL A 260 -19.04 1.59 23.19
N ARG A 261 -20.29 1.41 22.76
CA ARG A 261 -20.75 0.27 21.94
C ARG A 261 -21.16 0.80 20.57
N PRO A 262 -20.22 0.91 19.62
CA PRO A 262 -20.50 1.54 18.34
C PRO A 262 -21.45 0.67 17.51
N VAL A 263 -22.58 1.26 17.10
CA VAL A 263 -23.60 0.59 16.27
C VAL A 263 -23.05 0.24 14.89
N GLU A 264 -22.15 1.08 14.37
CA GLU A 264 -21.53 0.89 13.07
C GLU A 264 -20.60 -0.34 13.03
N LEU A 265 -19.88 -0.64 14.12
CA LEU A 265 -19.10 -1.88 14.25
C LEU A 265 -20.00 -3.13 14.23
N GLN A 266 -21.14 -3.10 14.92
CA GLN A 266 -22.09 -4.22 14.90
C GLN A 266 -22.59 -4.47 13.47
N ALA A 267 -22.96 -3.39 12.78
CA ALA A 267 -23.41 -3.46 11.40
C ALA A 267 -22.31 -3.97 10.46
N ALA A 268 -21.07 -3.51 10.64
CA ALA A 268 -19.94 -3.92 9.83
C ALA A 268 -19.59 -5.41 10.02
N ILE A 269 -19.64 -5.92 11.25
CA ILE A 269 -19.48 -7.36 11.54
C ILE A 269 -20.60 -8.17 10.88
N ALA A 270 -21.85 -7.74 11.02
CA ALA A 270 -23.00 -8.43 10.42
C ALA A 270 -22.90 -8.47 8.87
N ILE A 271 -22.54 -7.34 8.24
CA ILE A 271 -22.34 -7.26 6.79
C ILE A 271 -21.16 -8.14 6.36
N SER A 272 -20.06 -8.13 7.11
CA SER A 272 -18.89 -8.97 6.84
C SER A 272 -19.24 -10.45 6.90
N ALA A 273 -20.02 -10.87 7.91
CA ALA A 273 -20.53 -12.24 8.03
C ALA A 273 -21.41 -12.60 6.82
N HIS A 274 -22.33 -11.72 6.44
CA HIS A 274 -23.22 -11.96 5.30
C HIS A 274 -22.42 -12.10 3.99
N ILE A 275 -21.42 -11.26 3.76
CA ILE A 275 -20.54 -11.35 2.58
C ILE A 275 -19.85 -12.72 2.51
N LEU A 276 -19.36 -13.23 3.65
CA LEU A 276 -18.78 -14.59 3.68
C LEU A 276 -19.78 -15.67 3.28
N THR A 277 -21.08 -15.51 3.56
CA THR A 277 -22.10 -16.49 3.12
C THR A 277 -22.38 -16.46 1.62
N ILE A 278 -21.97 -15.40 0.91
CA ILE A 278 -22.15 -15.24 -0.53
C ILE A 278 -21.00 -15.91 -1.31
N PHE A 279 -19.80 -15.91 -0.75
CA PHE A 279 -18.60 -16.51 -1.34
C PHE A 279 -18.66 -18.04 -1.34
#